data_AF-A0A7J9X0V3-F1
#
_entry.id   AF-A0A7J9X0V3-F1
#
_cell.length_a   1.000
_cell.length_b   1.000
_cell.length_c   1.000
_cell.angle_alpha   90.00
_cell.angle_beta   90.00
_cell.angle_gamma   90.00
#
_symmetry.space_group_name_H-M   'P 1'
#
loop_
_entity.id
_entity.type
_entity.pdbx_description
1 polymer ?
#
loop_
_entity_poly.entity_id
_entity_poly.type
_entity_poly.pdbx_seq_one_letter_code
_entity_poly.pdbx_strand_id
1 'polypeptide(L)'
;MRPHRSRVLERWALYRRRPTRGRGGGGQGSRAPVTVGSNVTFDVEAVRARFPALKREVAGRPAVFADAPGGTQVPFEVIEAMTAYYKRSNANRGGEFITTIETDEIVESVRSAVADFLNCDSSEVVFGPNMTTLAFALSRSLVRELEEGDEIVVTRLDHDANISPWLAAAEDAGAIVRWVDFSSDFRLDLDSLDSSLNERTRRARATSGGVAAGKEVGEAEVTVVTSWWRARFFPTNCGWC
;
A
#
# COMPACT_ATOMS: atom_id res chain seq x y z
N MET A 1 -35.54 -16.77 -1.00
CA MET A 1 -34.25 -16.04 -1.07
C MET A 1 -33.57 -16.15 0.28
N ARG A 2 -32.46 -16.88 0.39
CA ARG A 2 -31.67 -17.01 1.62
C ARG A 2 -30.57 -15.94 1.63
N PRO A 3 -30.29 -15.26 2.75
CA PRO A 3 -29.16 -14.34 2.84
C PRO A 3 -27.86 -15.13 3.07
N HIS A 4 -26.85 -14.82 2.26
CA HIS A 4 -25.54 -15.47 2.23
C HIS A 4 -24.68 -14.92 3.38
N ARG A 5 -24.85 -15.47 4.60
CA ARG A 5 -23.84 -15.36 5.67
C ARG A 5 -22.74 -16.42 5.46
N SER A 6 -21.54 -16.11 5.93
CA SER A 6 -20.40 -16.98 6.27
C SER A 6 -19.51 -17.60 5.16
N ARG A 7 -18.58 -16.81 4.60
CA ARG A 7 -17.27 -17.35 4.15
C ARG A 7 -16.05 -16.70 4.82
N VAL A 8 -16.23 -15.55 5.46
CA VAL A 8 -15.13 -14.84 6.15
C VAL A 8 -14.84 -15.47 7.52
N LEU A 9 -15.87 -15.84 8.29
CA LEU A 9 -15.70 -16.35 9.67
C LEU A 9 -15.11 -17.76 9.75
N GLU A 10 -15.34 -18.64 8.76
CA GLU A 10 -14.77 -20.00 8.76
C GLU A 10 -13.24 -20.01 8.57
N ARG A 11 -12.67 -18.98 7.94
CA ARG A 11 -11.23 -18.90 7.70
C ARG A 11 -10.44 -18.44 8.93
N TRP A 12 -11.09 -17.75 9.87
CA TRP A 12 -10.48 -17.28 11.12
C TRP A 12 -10.34 -18.40 12.17
N ALA A 13 -11.22 -19.40 12.18
CA ALA A 13 -11.19 -20.50 13.15
C ALA A 13 -10.00 -21.46 12.97
N LEU A 14 -9.43 -21.54 11.76
CA LEU A 14 -8.29 -22.40 11.44
C LEU A 14 -6.95 -21.84 11.94
N TYR A 15 -6.83 -20.54 12.20
CA TYR A 15 -5.57 -19.91 12.61
C TYR A 15 -5.34 -19.89 14.13
N ARG A 16 -6.39 -20.15 14.94
CA ARG A 16 -6.31 -20.13 16.43
C ARG A 16 -5.85 -21.44 17.09
N ARG A 17 -5.66 -22.52 16.34
CA ARG A 17 -5.16 -23.79 16.93
C ARG A 17 -3.65 -23.93 16.74
N ARG A 18 -2.86 -23.20 17.53
CA ARG A 18 -1.52 -23.68 17.90
C ARG A 18 -1.67 -24.54 19.16
N PRO A 19 -1.33 -25.84 19.13
CA PRO A 19 -1.23 -26.63 20.34
C PRO A 19 -0.02 -26.13 21.13
N THR A 20 -0.24 -25.83 22.41
CA THR A 20 0.82 -25.63 23.38
C THR A 20 1.69 -26.90 23.40
N ARG A 21 2.92 -26.81 22.89
CA ARG A 21 3.86 -27.94 22.97
C ARG A 21 4.45 -27.96 24.38
N GLY A 22 3.78 -28.72 25.25
CA GLY A 22 4.35 -29.21 26.50
C GLY A 22 5.59 -30.07 26.22
N ARG A 23 6.57 -29.93 27.10
CA ARG A 23 7.84 -30.66 27.11
C ARG A 23 7.56 -32.11 27.56
N GLY A 24 7.80 -33.10 26.71
CA GLY A 24 7.83 -34.52 27.13
C GLY A 24 7.61 -35.56 26.03
N GLY A 25 8.48 -36.58 26.02
CA GLY A 25 8.16 -37.94 25.55
C GLY A 25 8.48 -38.27 24.08
N GLY A 26 9.45 -39.16 23.86
CA GLY A 26 9.77 -39.74 22.55
C GLY A 26 8.69 -40.69 22.02
N GLY A 27 8.57 -40.74 20.69
CA GLY A 27 7.74 -41.68 19.96
C GLY A 27 7.89 -41.47 18.45
N GLN A 28 8.51 -42.42 17.76
CA GLN A 28 8.61 -42.45 16.30
C GLN A 28 7.21 -42.70 15.71
N GLY A 29 6.72 -41.74 14.92
CA GLY A 29 5.47 -41.85 14.18
C GLY A 29 5.67 -41.29 12.77
N SER A 30 5.71 -42.18 11.79
CA SER A 30 5.76 -41.90 10.35
C SER A 30 4.68 -40.88 9.97
N ARG A 31 5.10 -39.70 9.50
CA ARG A 31 4.20 -38.65 8.99
C ARG A 31 4.24 -38.69 7.47
N ALA A 32 3.17 -39.21 6.86
CA ALA A 32 2.98 -39.13 5.41
C ALA A 32 3.02 -37.66 4.95
N PRO A 33 3.57 -37.36 3.77
CA PRO A 33 3.68 -35.99 3.29
C PRO A 33 2.29 -35.45 2.95
N VAL A 34 1.94 -34.33 3.58
CA VAL A 34 0.80 -33.52 3.16
C VAL A 34 1.19 -32.85 1.85
N THR A 35 0.67 -33.37 0.74
CA THR A 35 0.86 -32.76 -0.57
C THR A 35 -0.20 -31.67 -0.74
N VAL A 36 0.21 -30.41 -0.56
CA VAL A 36 -0.59 -29.27 -1.00
C VAL A 36 -0.14 -28.94 -2.43
N GLY A 37 -1.01 -29.24 -3.39
CA GLY A 37 -0.72 -29.10 -4.81
C GLY A 37 -0.67 -27.64 -5.27
N SER A 38 0.53 -27.16 -5.58
CA SER A 38 0.95 -26.50 -6.83
C SER A 38 2.29 -25.81 -6.56
N ASN A 39 3.40 -26.54 -6.73
CA ASN A 39 4.73 -25.93 -6.76
C ASN A 39 4.86 -25.14 -8.08
N VAL A 40 4.33 -23.92 -8.13
CA VAL A 40 4.79 -22.95 -9.12
C VAL A 40 6.19 -22.55 -8.69
N THR A 41 7.20 -23.18 -9.28
CA THR A 41 8.60 -22.78 -9.08
C THR A 41 8.81 -21.41 -9.71
N PHE A 42 9.17 -20.42 -8.90
CA PHE A 42 9.53 -19.08 -9.36
C PHE A 42 10.87 -19.12 -10.10
N ASP A 43 10.84 -18.89 -11.41
CA ASP A 43 12.04 -18.80 -12.24
C ASP A 43 12.61 -17.37 -12.21
N VAL A 44 13.61 -17.18 -11.33
CA VAL A 44 14.25 -15.88 -11.14
C VAL A 44 15.04 -15.43 -12.38
N GLU A 45 15.62 -16.36 -13.15
CA GLU A 45 16.43 -16.00 -14.32
C GLU A 45 15.55 -15.52 -15.47
N ALA A 46 14.38 -16.17 -15.66
CA ALA A 46 13.37 -15.70 -16.59
C ALA A 46 12.88 -14.28 -16.23
N VAL A 47 12.70 -13.98 -14.94
CA VAL A 47 12.32 -12.63 -14.47
C VAL A 47 13.44 -11.64 -14.70
N ARG A 48 14.69 -11.95 -14.32
CA ARG A 48 15.85 -11.05 -14.50
C ARG A 48 16.07 -10.69 -15.96
N ALA A 49 15.82 -11.62 -16.88
CA ALA A 49 15.95 -11.38 -18.32
C ALA A 49 15.01 -10.28 -18.84
N ARG A 50 13.89 -10.00 -18.15
CA ARG A 50 12.94 -8.93 -18.49
C ARG A 50 13.42 -7.53 -18.11
N PHE A 51 14.47 -7.37 -17.32
CA PHE A 51 14.97 -6.06 -16.86
C PHE A 51 16.28 -5.70 -17.55
N PRO A 52 16.27 -4.86 -18.60
CA PRO A 52 17.46 -4.54 -19.37
C PRO A 52 18.59 -3.93 -18.52
N ALA A 53 18.24 -3.14 -17.51
CA ALA A 53 19.19 -2.49 -16.61
C ALA A 53 20.09 -3.48 -15.84
N LEU A 54 19.63 -4.73 -15.61
CA LEU A 54 20.41 -5.75 -14.90
C LEU A 54 21.60 -6.29 -15.70
N LYS A 55 21.70 -5.96 -17.00
CA LYS A 55 22.86 -6.26 -17.85
C LYS A 55 23.98 -5.22 -17.73
N ARG A 56 23.76 -4.14 -16.96
CA ARG A 56 24.73 -3.06 -16.79
C ARG A 56 25.98 -3.56 -16.08
N GLU A 57 27.13 -3.04 -16.48
CA GLU A 57 28.39 -3.19 -15.77
C GLU A 57 28.82 -1.89 -15.10
N VAL A 58 29.44 -2.00 -13.93
CA VAL A 58 30.05 -0.89 -13.18
C VAL A 58 31.47 -1.30 -12.84
N ALA A 59 32.45 -0.51 -13.31
CA ALA A 59 33.88 -0.81 -13.18
C ALA A 59 34.25 -2.22 -13.66
N GLY A 60 33.72 -2.63 -14.82
CA GLY A 60 34.00 -3.92 -15.46
C GLY A 60 33.40 -5.14 -14.76
N ARG A 61 32.42 -4.95 -13.86
CA ARG A 61 31.70 -6.02 -13.15
C ARG A 61 30.19 -5.87 -13.30
N PRO A 62 29.41 -6.97 -13.33
CA PRO A 62 27.96 -6.89 -13.35
C PRO A 62 27.41 -6.06 -12.18
N ALA A 63 26.48 -5.16 -12.47
CA ALA A 63 25.85 -4.32 -11.46
C ALA A 63 24.95 -5.14 -10.53
N VAL A 64 24.99 -4.82 -9.23
CA VAL A 64 24.05 -5.35 -8.23
C VAL A 64 23.24 -4.18 -7.67
N PHE A 65 21.94 -4.19 -7.96
CA PHE A 65 20.99 -3.18 -7.48
C PHE A 65 20.37 -3.66 -6.17
N ALA A 66 20.96 -3.25 -5.05
CA ALA A 66 20.47 -3.52 -3.68
C ALA A 66 19.78 -2.29 -3.06
N ASP A 67 19.30 -1.39 -3.91
CA ASP A 67 18.77 -0.06 -3.62
C ASP A 67 17.31 0.10 -4.08
N ALA A 68 16.57 -1.01 -4.24
CA ALA A 68 15.18 -1.00 -4.66
C ALA A 68 14.25 -0.05 -3.87
N PRO A 69 14.43 0.17 -2.54
CA PRO A 69 13.66 1.18 -1.81
C PRO A 69 13.87 2.63 -2.31
N GLY A 70 14.98 2.90 -3.00
CA GLY A 70 15.30 4.17 -3.66
C GLY A 70 14.79 4.30 -5.09
N GLY A 71 14.20 3.24 -5.65
CA GLY A 71 13.75 3.18 -7.03
C GLY A 71 13.95 1.79 -7.61
N THR A 72 12.94 1.28 -8.31
CA THR A 72 13.02 -0.04 -8.96
C THR A 72 13.51 0.07 -10.40
N GLN A 73 14.19 -0.96 -10.88
CA GLN A 73 14.52 -1.06 -12.30
C GLN A 73 13.24 -1.37 -13.10
N VAL A 74 13.16 -0.85 -14.32
CA VAL A 74 11.96 -0.97 -15.15
C VAL A 74 12.06 -2.18 -16.08
N PRO A 75 11.05 -3.07 -16.13
CA PRO A 75 11.04 -4.18 -17.07
C PRO A 75 10.75 -3.69 -18.50
N PHE A 76 11.20 -4.47 -19.48
CA PHE A 76 11.11 -4.14 -20.91
C PHE A 76 9.67 -3.83 -21.35
N GLU A 77 8.69 -4.59 -20.86
CA GLU A 77 7.28 -4.43 -21.19
C GLU A 77 6.74 -3.04 -20.81
N VAL A 78 7.17 -2.48 -19.67
CA VAL A 78 6.78 -1.14 -19.23
C VAL A 78 7.42 -0.08 -20.13
N ILE A 79 8.69 -0.26 -20.52
CA ILE A 79 9.39 0.64 -21.44
C ILE A 79 8.69 0.65 -22.80
N GLU A 80 8.31 -0.52 -23.32
CA GLU A 80 7.59 -0.63 -24.58
C GLU A 80 6.20 0.00 -24.52
N ALA A 81 5.43 -0.24 -23.45
CA ALA A 81 4.10 0.35 -23.28
C ALA A 81 4.15 1.89 -23.27
N MET A 82 5.09 2.46 -22.51
CA MET A 82 5.31 3.91 -22.47
C MET A 82 5.72 4.46 -23.84
N THR A 83 6.64 3.78 -24.52
CA THR A 83 7.11 4.16 -25.85
C THR A 83 5.97 4.09 -26.89
N ALA A 84 5.15 3.05 -26.84
CA ALA A 84 4.01 2.86 -27.74
C ALA A 84 2.97 3.98 -27.56
N TYR A 85 2.64 4.34 -26.32
CA TYR A 85 1.75 5.45 -26.02
C TYR A 85 2.24 6.76 -26.66
N TYR A 86 3.50 7.13 -26.43
CA TYR A 86 4.05 8.39 -26.96
C TYR A 86 4.15 8.40 -28.49
N LYS A 87 4.37 7.24 -29.13
CA LYS A 87 4.41 7.14 -30.59
C LYS A 87 3.03 7.25 -31.25
N ARG A 88 1.97 6.81 -30.57
CA ARG A 88 0.67 6.56 -31.20
C ARG A 88 -0.45 7.48 -30.69
N SER A 89 -0.57 7.64 -29.38
CA SER A 89 -1.83 8.07 -28.77
C SER A 89 -1.73 9.36 -27.95
N ASN A 90 -0.52 9.87 -27.68
CA ASN A 90 -0.31 11.02 -26.79
C ASN A 90 -1.18 12.25 -27.13
N ALA A 91 -2.17 12.53 -26.29
CA ALA A 91 -3.07 13.67 -26.41
C ALA A 91 -3.67 14.08 -25.06
N ASN A 92 -4.24 15.28 -25.02
CA ASN A 92 -5.15 15.65 -23.93
C ASN A 92 -6.42 14.80 -23.99
N ARG A 93 -7.06 14.63 -22.83
CA ARG A 93 -8.29 13.87 -22.62
C ARG A 93 -9.56 14.65 -22.96
N GLY A 94 -10.67 13.95 -23.23
CA GLY A 94 -12.01 14.53 -23.30
C GLY A 94 -12.36 15.28 -24.60
N GLY A 95 -11.65 15.00 -25.68
CA GLY A 95 -11.87 15.53 -27.03
C GLY A 95 -12.29 14.45 -28.01
N GLU A 96 -12.65 14.84 -29.24
CA GLU A 96 -13.20 13.91 -30.24
C GLU A 96 -12.14 13.31 -31.20
N PHE A 97 -10.88 13.74 -31.09
CA PHE A 97 -9.80 13.24 -31.94
C PHE A 97 -9.43 11.80 -31.59
N ILE A 98 -9.01 11.03 -32.60
CA ILE A 98 -8.65 9.62 -32.44
C ILE A 98 -7.62 9.39 -31.31
N THR A 99 -6.58 10.23 -31.22
CA THR A 99 -5.56 10.13 -30.18
C THR A 99 -6.11 10.41 -28.78
N THR A 100 -7.12 11.27 -28.67
CA THR A 100 -7.79 11.54 -27.40
C THR A 100 -8.64 10.35 -26.96
N ILE A 101 -9.44 9.79 -27.87
CA ILE A 101 -10.24 8.59 -27.61
C ILE A 101 -9.34 7.44 -27.14
N GLU A 102 -8.24 7.19 -27.86
CA GLU A 102 -7.25 6.17 -27.48
C GLU A 102 -6.62 6.43 -26.11
N THR A 103 -6.29 7.69 -25.79
CA THR A 103 -5.78 8.05 -24.46
C THR A 103 -6.82 7.78 -23.37
N ASP A 104 -8.08 8.16 -23.60
CA ASP A 104 -9.16 7.93 -22.64
C ASP A 104 -9.40 6.44 -22.39
N GLU A 105 -9.38 5.61 -23.44
CA GLU A 105 -9.47 4.15 -23.34
C GLU A 105 -8.30 3.55 -22.54
N ILE A 106 -7.06 4.00 -22.80
CA ILE A 106 -5.88 3.56 -22.04
C ILE A 106 -6.03 3.91 -20.57
N VAL A 107 -6.43 5.13 -20.23
CA VAL A 107 -6.54 5.51 -18.81
C VAL A 107 -7.66 4.75 -18.11
N GLU A 108 -8.79 4.48 -18.77
CA GLU A 108 -9.86 3.68 -18.16
C GLU A 108 -9.44 2.23 -17.94
N SER A 109 -8.72 1.65 -18.90
CA SER A 109 -8.15 0.31 -18.76
C SER A 109 -7.15 0.24 -17.59
N VAL A 110 -6.25 1.22 -17.47
CA VAL A 110 -5.29 1.29 -16.35
C VAL A 110 -6.03 1.48 -15.02
N ARG A 111 -7.07 2.30 -14.98
CA ARG A 111 -7.90 2.52 -13.79
C ARG A 111 -8.53 1.22 -13.29
N SER A 112 -9.11 0.44 -14.19
CA SER A 112 -9.69 -0.87 -13.87
C SER A 112 -8.62 -1.86 -13.40
N ALA A 113 -7.46 -1.91 -14.05
CA ALA A 113 -6.37 -2.79 -13.64
C ALA A 113 -5.82 -2.44 -12.24
N VAL A 114 -5.74 -1.14 -11.90
CA VAL A 114 -5.35 -0.69 -10.55
C VAL A 114 -6.43 -1.06 -9.54
N ALA A 115 -7.71 -0.87 -9.87
CA ALA A 115 -8.81 -1.24 -9.00
C ALA A 115 -8.82 -2.75 -8.69
N ASP A 116 -8.59 -3.60 -9.69
CA ASP A 116 -8.43 -5.04 -9.50
C ASP A 116 -7.24 -5.38 -8.60
N PHE A 117 -6.10 -4.72 -8.83
CA PHE A 117 -4.88 -4.92 -8.03
C PHE A 117 -5.10 -4.52 -6.55
N LEU A 118 -5.79 -3.40 -6.33
CA LEU A 118 -6.08 -2.87 -5.00
C LEU A 118 -7.29 -3.54 -4.34
N ASN A 119 -8.13 -4.24 -5.11
CA ASN A 119 -9.43 -4.76 -4.71
C ASN A 119 -10.36 -3.64 -4.21
N CYS A 120 -10.57 -2.62 -5.06
CA CYS A 120 -11.48 -1.49 -4.84
C CYS A 120 -12.32 -1.23 -6.10
N ASP A 121 -13.22 -0.24 -6.06
CA ASP A 121 -13.93 0.22 -7.25
C ASP A 121 -13.02 1.15 -8.10
N SER A 122 -13.22 1.18 -9.42
CA SER A 122 -12.42 2.03 -10.32
C SER A 122 -12.64 3.53 -10.08
N SER A 123 -13.81 3.90 -9.59
CA SER A 123 -14.13 5.28 -9.20
C SER A 123 -13.39 5.75 -7.95
N GLU A 124 -12.85 4.84 -7.14
CA GLU A 124 -12.05 5.15 -5.94
C GLU A 124 -10.57 5.39 -6.26
N VAL A 125 -10.13 5.14 -7.50
CA VAL A 125 -8.75 5.34 -7.93
C VAL A 125 -8.52 6.80 -8.34
N VAL A 126 -7.41 7.40 -7.95
CA VAL A 126 -7.00 8.73 -8.45
C VAL A 126 -5.55 8.67 -8.88
N PHE A 127 -5.27 9.16 -10.09
CA PHE A 127 -3.92 9.24 -10.63
C PHE A 127 -3.29 10.59 -10.31
N GLY A 128 -2.02 10.56 -9.94
CA GLY A 128 -1.21 11.76 -9.76
C GLY A 128 0.27 11.46 -10.05
N PRO A 129 1.13 12.49 -10.05
CA PRO A 129 2.51 12.38 -10.49
C PRO A 129 3.36 11.43 -9.64
N ASN A 130 3.12 11.43 -8.34
CA ASN A 130 3.79 10.61 -7.34
C ASN A 130 2.95 10.63 -6.05
N MET A 131 3.33 9.80 -5.07
CA MET A 131 2.61 9.76 -3.81
C MET A 131 2.71 11.06 -3.03
N THR A 132 3.89 11.67 -2.91
CA THR A 132 4.08 12.90 -2.10
C THR A 132 3.11 13.99 -2.53
N THR A 133 3.00 14.24 -3.83
CA THR A 133 2.05 15.20 -4.40
C THR A 133 0.60 14.80 -4.12
N LEU A 134 0.25 13.51 -4.21
CA LEU A 134 -1.09 13.02 -3.89
C LEU A 134 -1.43 13.16 -2.40
N ALA A 135 -0.48 12.91 -1.50
CA ALA A 135 -0.67 13.06 -0.06
C ALA A 135 -0.90 14.52 0.33
N PHE A 136 -0.17 15.46 -0.27
CA PHE A 136 -0.45 16.89 -0.15
C PHE A 136 -1.81 17.27 -0.72
N ALA A 137 -2.17 16.77 -1.91
CA ALA A 137 -3.50 17.05 -2.49
C ALA A 137 -4.62 16.54 -1.57
N LEU A 138 -4.45 15.34 -1.00
CA LEU A 138 -5.40 14.75 -0.06
C LEU A 138 -5.50 15.57 1.23
N SER A 139 -4.37 15.85 1.90
CA SER A 139 -4.39 16.61 3.16
C SER A 139 -4.98 18.00 2.97
N ARG A 140 -4.70 18.65 1.84
CA ARG A 140 -5.28 19.96 1.47
C ARG A 140 -6.77 19.92 1.16
N SER A 141 -7.29 18.79 0.69
CA SER A 141 -8.74 18.63 0.49
C SER A 141 -9.48 18.47 1.82
N LEU A 142 -8.84 17.80 2.79
CA LEU A 142 -9.40 17.48 4.09
C LEU A 142 -9.20 18.58 5.14
N VAL A 143 -8.20 19.46 4.97
CA VAL A 143 -7.91 20.53 5.95
C VAL A 143 -9.13 21.43 6.22
N ARG A 144 -10.02 21.58 5.24
CA ARG A 144 -11.26 22.38 5.38
C ARG A 144 -12.29 21.75 6.32
N GLU A 145 -12.13 20.47 6.65
CA GLU A 145 -12.97 19.72 7.57
C GLU A 145 -12.37 19.66 8.98
N LEU A 146 -11.18 20.24 9.18
CA LEU A 146 -10.51 20.32 10.47
C LEU A 146 -10.81 21.65 11.16
N GLU A 147 -10.99 21.58 12.47
CA GLU A 147 -11.21 22.71 13.36
C GLU A 147 -10.05 22.85 14.35
N GLU A 148 -9.91 24.03 14.95
CA GLU A 148 -8.88 24.27 15.96
C GLU A 148 -9.03 23.27 17.13
N GLY A 149 -7.92 22.66 17.53
CA GLY A 149 -7.88 21.68 18.61
C GLY A 149 -8.33 20.26 18.22
N ASP A 150 -8.73 20.04 16.96
CA ASP A 150 -8.81 18.69 16.39
C ASP A 150 -7.44 18.03 16.36
N GLU A 151 -7.41 16.70 16.24
CA GLU A 151 -6.18 15.95 16.34
C GLU A 151 -5.93 15.07 15.11
N ILE A 152 -4.70 15.13 14.60
CA ILE A 152 -4.20 14.30 13.51
C ILE A 152 -3.15 13.35 14.07
N VAL A 153 -3.29 12.05 13.80
CA VAL A 153 -2.37 11.02 14.27
C VAL A 153 -1.44 10.60 13.13
N VAL A 154 -0.13 10.70 13.37
CA VAL A 154 0.94 10.25 12.48
C VAL A 154 1.88 9.30 13.23
N THR A 155 2.65 8.47 12.53
CA THR A 155 3.64 7.60 13.16
C THR A 155 5.07 8.05 12.88
N ARG A 156 5.96 7.87 13.86
CA ARG A 156 7.40 8.11 13.69
C ARG A 156 8.09 7.12 12.76
N LEU A 157 7.42 6.03 12.40
CA LEU A 157 7.94 5.02 11.47
C LEU A 157 7.74 5.41 10.00
N ASP A 158 6.89 6.41 9.73
CA ASP A 158 6.51 6.76 8.37
C ASP A 158 7.57 7.58 7.64
N HIS A 159 7.55 7.44 6.31
CA HIS A 159 8.32 8.31 5.44
C HIS A 159 7.78 9.73 5.55
N ASP A 160 8.68 10.71 5.53
CA ASP A 160 8.34 12.14 5.62
C ASP A 160 7.26 12.61 4.63
N ALA A 161 7.23 12.06 3.41
CA ALA A 161 6.22 12.36 2.41
C ALA A 161 4.79 11.93 2.81
N ASN A 162 4.63 11.10 3.84
CA ASN A 162 3.35 10.77 4.48
C ASN A 162 3.18 11.45 5.85
N ILE A 163 4.07 12.36 6.24
CA ILE A 163 4.04 13.11 7.50
C ILE A 163 3.88 14.60 7.22
N SER A 164 4.79 15.18 6.43
CA SER A 164 4.83 16.59 6.06
C SER A 164 3.50 17.15 5.53
N PRO A 165 2.71 16.43 4.69
CA PRO A 165 1.38 16.88 4.28
C PRO A 165 0.41 17.15 5.44
N TRP A 166 0.49 16.33 6.49
CA TRP A 166 -0.40 16.41 7.65
C TRP A 166 0.09 17.43 8.68
N LEU A 167 1.41 17.60 8.83
CA LEU A 167 1.97 18.68 9.63
C LEU A 167 1.53 20.04 9.07
N ALA A 168 1.64 20.22 7.74
CA ALA A 168 1.18 21.44 7.09
C ALA A 168 -0.34 21.65 7.25
N ALA A 169 -1.14 20.59 7.08
CA ALA A 169 -2.59 20.69 7.28
C ALA A 169 -2.95 21.01 8.74
N ALA A 170 -2.21 20.47 9.71
CA ALA A 170 -2.43 20.76 11.12
C ALA A 170 -2.10 22.22 11.47
N GLU A 171 -0.99 22.73 10.95
CA GLU A 171 -0.59 24.14 11.09
C GLU A 171 -1.66 25.08 10.54
N ASP A 172 -2.17 24.79 9.33
CA ASP A 172 -3.19 25.63 8.68
C ASP A 172 -4.54 25.62 9.42
N ALA A 173 -4.91 24.49 10.04
CA ALA A 173 -6.18 24.34 10.75
C ALA A 173 -6.12 24.68 12.24
N GLY A 174 -4.93 24.88 12.81
CA GLY A 174 -4.76 24.94 14.27
C GLY A 174 -5.02 23.59 14.97
N ALA A 175 -4.84 22.48 14.25
CA ALA A 175 -5.00 21.14 14.79
C ALA A 175 -3.70 20.65 15.48
N ILE A 176 -3.84 19.68 16.37
CA ILE A 176 -2.76 19.10 17.17
C ILE A 176 -2.29 17.81 16.50
N VAL A 177 -0.96 17.66 16.35
CA VAL A 177 -0.37 16.43 15.83
C VAL A 177 0.00 15.49 16.98
N ARG A 178 -0.53 14.27 16.94
CA ARG A 178 -0.17 13.19 17.86
C ARG A 178 0.73 12.18 17.16
N TRP A 179 1.78 11.76 17.87
CA TRP A 179 2.81 10.87 17.34
C TRP A 179 2.66 9.48 17.94
N VAL A 180 2.56 8.49 17.07
CA VAL A 180 2.65 7.07 17.43
C VAL A 180 4.10 6.64 17.33
N ASP A 181 4.63 6.16 18.44
CA ASP A 181 6.01 5.68 18.54
C ASP A 181 6.18 4.26 17.96
N PHE A 182 7.42 3.79 17.96
CA PHE A 182 7.78 2.43 17.58
C PHE A 182 8.73 1.84 18.61
N SER A 183 8.66 0.52 18.79
CA SER A 183 9.51 -0.22 19.70
C SER A 183 10.93 -0.38 19.16
N SER A 184 11.86 -0.77 20.04
CA SER A 184 13.28 -0.98 19.68
C SER A 184 13.53 -2.05 18.60
N ASP A 185 12.53 -2.90 18.31
CA ASP A 185 12.56 -3.88 17.21
C ASP A 185 11.87 -3.37 15.92
N PHE A 186 11.69 -2.05 15.80
CA PHE A 186 11.12 -1.35 14.64
C PHE A 186 9.69 -1.79 14.29
N ARG A 187 8.88 -2.03 15.32
CA ARG A 187 7.45 -2.32 15.18
C ARG A 187 6.64 -1.14 15.72
N LEU A 188 5.47 -0.92 15.14
CA LEU A 188 4.53 0.08 15.66
C LEU A 188 4.18 -0.25 17.12
N ASP A 189 4.30 0.74 18.00
CA ASP A 189 3.87 0.61 19.39
C ASP A 189 2.35 0.76 19.47
N LEU A 190 1.67 -0.34 19.79
CA LEU A 190 0.21 -0.38 19.86
C LEU A 190 -0.34 0.35 21.08
N ASP A 191 0.42 0.41 22.19
CA ASP A 191 -0.01 1.13 23.38
C ASP A 191 0.08 2.65 23.13
N SER A 192 1.15 3.10 22.46
CA SER A 192 1.29 4.48 21.97
C SER A 192 0.16 4.85 21.00
N LEU A 193 -0.20 3.93 20.08
CA LEU A 193 -1.31 4.13 19.16
C LEU A 193 -2.64 4.31 19.91
N ASP A 194 -2.97 3.40 20.82
CA ASP A 194 -4.22 3.44 21.58
C ASP A 194 -4.32 4.73 22.41
N SER A 195 -3.21 5.19 23.00
CA SER A 195 -3.16 6.43 23.77
C SER A 195 -3.31 7.71 22.91
N SER A 196 -3.02 7.60 21.61
CA SER A 196 -3.09 8.72 20.67
C SER A 196 -4.48 8.93 20.09
N LEU A 197 -5.42 8.00 20.30
CA LEU A 197 -6.77 8.05 19.74
C LEU A 197 -7.79 8.52 20.79
N ASN A 198 -8.57 9.55 20.48
CA ASN A 198 -9.68 10.01 21.33
C ASN A 198 -10.80 10.69 20.50
N GLU A 199 -11.77 11.29 21.18
CA GLU A 199 -12.96 11.94 20.57
C GLU A 199 -12.61 13.11 19.64
N ARG A 200 -11.45 13.76 19.82
CA ARG A 200 -10.97 14.86 18.96
C ARG A 200 -10.13 14.39 17.78
N THR A 201 -9.80 13.10 17.71
CA THR A 201 -9.08 12.54 16.57
C THR A 201 -9.99 12.55 15.35
N ARG A 202 -9.70 13.43 14.38
CA ARG A 202 -10.52 13.55 13.16
C ARG A 202 -10.22 12.42 12.19
N ARG A 203 -11.31 11.90 11.61
CA ARG A 203 -11.34 10.70 10.79
C ARG A 203 -11.52 11.11 9.33
N ALA A 204 -10.45 11.13 8.54
CA ALA A 204 -10.60 11.21 7.09
C ALA A 204 -10.97 9.83 6.55
N ARG A 205 -12.14 9.69 5.94
CA ARG A 205 -12.59 8.42 5.35
C ARG A 205 -11.74 8.09 4.13
N ALA A 206 -10.60 7.42 4.33
CA ALA A 206 -9.73 6.91 3.28
C ALA A 206 -9.54 5.40 3.50
N THR A 207 -10.17 4.62 2.63
CA THR A 207 -10.12 3.16 2.65
C THR A 207 -8.71 2.71 2.29
N SER A 208 -7.93 2.21 3.25
CA SER A 208 -6.86 1.25 2.94
C SER A 208 -6.64 0.29 4.11
N GLY A 209 -6.69 -1.00 3.82
CA GLY A 209 -6.72 -2.06 4.83
C GLY A 209 -5.37 -2.29 5.53
N GLY A 210 -5.40 -2.19 6.87
CA GLY A 210 -4.37 -2.62 7.83
C GLY A 210 -4.25 -1.60 8.97
N VAL A 211 -4.35 -1.88 10.28
CA VAL A 211 -4.20 -3.07 11.12
C VAL A 211 -5.49 -3.28 11.93
N ALA A 212 -6.05 -4.50 11.92
CA ALA A 212 -7.05 -4.90 12.90
C ALA A 212 -6.34 -5.24 14.22
N ALA A 213 -6.27 -4.27 15.15
CA ALA A 213 -6.05 -4.59 16.55
C ALA A 213 -7.37 -5.14 17.10
N GLY A 214 -7.35 -6.43 17.48
CA GLY A 214 -8.54 -7.14 17.90
C GLY A 214 -9.07 -6.66 19.25
N LYS A 215 -10.10 -5.81 19.22
CA LYS A 215 -11.15 -5.75 20.23
C LYS A 215 -12.45 -5.34 19.53
N GLU A 216 -13.54 -6.07 19.79
CA GLU A 216 -14.90 -5.64 19.41
C GLU A 216 -15.23 -4.36 20.18
N VAL A 217 -14.82 -3.22 19.63
CA VAL A 217 -15.44 -1.93 19.89
C VAL A 217 -16.46 -1.80 18.76
N GLY A 218 -17.75 -1.76 19.10
CA GLY A 218 -18.83 -1.79 18.13
C GLY A 218 -18.59 -0.84 16.95
N GLU A 219 -18.63 -1.39 15.74
CA GLU A 219 -18.76 -0.70 14.43
C GLU A 219 -18.11 0.69 14.30
N ALA A 220 -16.85 0.87 14.70
CA ALA A 220 -16.12 2.13 14.54
C ALA A 220 -14.76 1.92 13.84
N GLU A 221 -14.64 2.48 12.64
CA GLU A 221 -13.46 2.42 11.78
C GLU A 221 -12.57 3.65 12.04
N VAL A 222 -11.28 3.44 12.33
CA VAL A 222 -10.30 4.46 12.74
C VAL A 222 -9.39 4.84 11.57
N THR A 223 -9.29 6.14 11.25
CA THR A 223 -8.26 6.63 10.32
C THR A 223 -6.95 6.86 11.07
N VAL A 224 -6.16 5.81 11.17
CA VAL A 224 -4.73 5.97 11.41
C VAL A 224 -4.11 6.12 10.03
N VAL A 225 -3.41 7.23 9.75
CA VAL A 225 -2.60 7.33 8.54
C VAL A 225 -1.42 6.39 8.76
N THR A 226 -1.61 5.10 8.45
CA THR A 226 -0.61 4.06 8.71
C THR A 226 0.30 3.84 7.54
N SER A 227 1.45 3.30 7.91
CA SER A 227 2.64 3.10 7.11
C SER A 227 2.52 2.45 5.74
N TRP A 228 3.40 2.98 4.90
CA TRP A 228 3.88 2.50 3.60
C TRP A 228 4.11 1.00 3.46
N TRP A 229 4.43 0.31 4.55
CA TRP A 229 4.81 -1.10 4.48
C TRP A 229 3.61 -2.04 4.38
N ARG A 230 2.38 -1.53 4.53
CA ARG A 230 1.14 -2.31 4.40
C ARG A 230 0.03 -1.64 3.60
N ALA A 231 0.07 -0.32 3.41
CA ALA A 231 -0.87 0.36 2.54
C ALA A 231 -0.63 -0.06 1.09
N ARG A 232 -1.69 -0.47 0.39
CA ARG A 232 -1.63 -0.83 -1.03
C ARG A 232 -1.56 0.44 -1.89
N PHE A 233 -0.45 1.18 -1.79
CA PHE A 233 -0.16 2.31 -2.67
C PHE A 233 1.18 2.04 -3.37
N PHE A 234 1.16 2.07 -4.69
CA PHE A 234 2.33 1.84 -5.54
C PHE A 234 2.78 3.18 -6.13
N PRO A 235 3.86 3.81 -5.67
CA PRO A 235 4.53 4.83 -6.46
C PRO A 235 5.44 4.15 -7.49
N THR A 236 5.46 4.71 -8.70
CA THR A 236 6.46 4.38 -9.74
C THR A 236 7.81 5.05 -9.47
N ASN A 237 7.94 5.83 -8.39
CA ASN A 237 9.23 6.37 -7.94
C ASN A 237 9.14 6.80 -6.46
N CYS A 238 9.83 6.11 -5.57
CA CYS A 238 10.24 6.69 -4.29
C CYS A 238 11.55 7.42 -4.56
N GLY A 239 11.47 8.65 -5.06
CA GLY A 239 12.63 9.55 -5.05
C GLY A 239 12.98 9.81 -3.59
N TRP A 240 14.05 9.20 -3.10
CA TRP A 240 14.68 9.66 -1.88
C TRP A 240 15.32 11.02 -2.17
N CYS A 241 14.93 12.01 -1.36
CA CYS A 241 15.31 13.43 -1.38
C CYS A 241 14.56 14.32 -2.39
#